data_AF-A0A256XQ42-F1
#
_entry.id   AF-A0A256XQ42-F1
#
_cell.length_a   1.000
_cell.length_b   1.000
_cell.length_c   1.000
_cell.angle_alpha   90.00
_cell.angle_beta   90.00
_cell.angle_gamma   90.00
#
_symmetry.space_group_name_H-M   'P 1'
#
loop_
_entity.id
_entity.type
_entity.pdbx_description
1 polymer ?
#
loop_
_entity_poly.entity_id
_entity_poly.type
_entity_poly.pdbx_seq_one_letter_code
_entity_poly.pdbx_strand_id
1 'polypeptide(L)'
;MKIISAAGIACIFILLFASIVYAQPAESEIIEEIIASFEEIVISGLNRLLTAIINIARAIYILLGIAGVILWATGFNPGRGKQLIIGAIVIAVLLEMLTKM
;
A
#
# COMPACT_ATOMS: atom_id res chain seq x y z
N MET A 1 8.83 39.44 8.94
CA MET A 1 10.07 38.65 8.86
C MET A 1 9.67 37.22 8.47
N LYS A 2 10.31 36.67 7.43
CA LYS A 2 9.79 35.56 6.61
C LYS A 2 9.57 34.26 7.39
N ILE A 3 8.43 33.65 7.11
CA ILE A 3 8.01 32.31 7.54
C ILE A 3 9.07 31.32 7.06
N ILE A 4 9.80 30.71 7.99
CA ILE A 4 10.57 29.50 7.70
C ILE A 4 9.52 28.43 7.43
N SER A 5 9.23 28.21 6.14
CA SER A 5 8.30 27.17 5.69
C SER A 5 8.78 25.80 6.20
N ALA A 6 7.85 24.89 6.53
CA ALA A 6 8.17 23.52 6.93
C ALA A 6 9.11 22.81 5.93
N ALA A 7 9.04 23.19 4.65
CA ALA A 7 9.97 22.76 3.62
C ALA A 7 11.42 23.22 3.86
N GLY A 8 11.62 24.42 4.42
CA GLY A 8 12.93 24.95 4.79
C GLY A 8 13.56 24.18 5.95
N ILE A 9 12.76 23.79 6.95
CA ILE A 9 13.22 22.98 8.08
C ILE A 9 13.56 21.56 7.62
N ALA A 10 12.71 20.96 6.77
CA ALA A 10 12.98 19.65 6.18
C ALA A 10 14.27 19.64 5.33
N CYS A 11 14.50 20.67 4.50
CA CYS A 11 15.73 20.80 3.74
C CYS A 11 16.97 20.94 4.63
N ILE A 12 16.89 21.70 5.73
CA ILE A 12 18.00 21.84 6.68
C ILE A 12 18.29 20.51 7.38
N PHE A 13 17.25 19.75 7.72
CA PHE A 13 17.38 18.43 8.35
C PHE A 13 18.03 17.41 7.40
N ILE A 14 17.61 17.40 6.14
CA ILE A 14 18.18 16.55 5.08
C ILE A 14 19.67 16.87 4.86
N LEU A 15 20.04 18.16 4.82
CA LEU A 15 21.42 18.60 4.62
C LEU A 15 22.34 18.26 5.81
N LEU A 16 21.83 18.37 7.04
CA LEU A 16 22.56 17.97 8.25
C LEU A 16 22.83 16.46 8.28
N PHE A 17 21.82 15.64 7.96
CA PHE A 17 21.99 14.19 7.88
C PHE A 17 22.91 13.76 6.73
N ALA A 18 22.84 14.42 5.57
CA ALA A 18 23.74 14.16 4.44
C ALA A 18 25.22 14.39 4.81
N SER A 19 25.50 15.37 5.67
CA SER A 19 26.86 15.69 6.11
C SER A 19 27.42 14.62 7.04
N ILE A 20 26.57 14.03 7.89
CA ILE A 20 26.94 12.91 8.79
C ILE A 20 27.19 11.63 7.98
N VAL A 21 26.35 11.36 6.97
CA VAL A 21 26.50 10.20 6.07
C VAL A 21 27.77 10.30 5.22
N TYR A 22 28.08 11.49 4.68
CA TYR A 22 29.25 11.68 3.81
C TYR A 22 30.58 11.75 4.57
N ALA A 23 30.54 12.09 5.87
CA ALA A 23 31.75 12.21 6.70
C ALA A 23 32.21 10.87 7.31
N GLN A 24 31.46 9.79 7.14
CA GLN A 24 31.82 8.49 7.68
C GLN A 24 32.62 7.64 6.67
N PRO A 25 33.71 6.97 7.09
CA PRO A 25 34.50 6.10 6.22
C PRO A 25 33.65 4.93 5.70
N ALA A 26 33.92 4.52 4.47
CA ALA A 26 33.13 3.55 3.69
C ALA A 26 32.99 2.13 4.30
N GLU A 27 33.61 1.85 5.46
CA GLU A 27 33.54 0.59 6.22
C GLU A 27 32.88 0.78 7.61
N SER A 28 32.03 1.79 7.80
CA SER A 28 31.41 2.03 9.11
C SER A 28 30.09 1.27 9.26
N GLU A 29 30.04 0.37 10.24
CA GLU A 29 28.85 -0.38 10.70
C GLU A 29 27.61 0.52 10.87
N ILE A 30 27.82 1.80 11.19
CA ILE A 30 26.77 2.80 11.40
C ILE A 30 26.04 3.15 10.09
N ILE A 31 26.73 3.22 8.95
CA ILE A 31 26.07 3.49 7.65
C ILE A 31 25.20 2.28 7.26
N GLU A 32 25.71 1.07 7.46
CA GLU A 32 24.96 -0.17 7.18
C GLU A 32 23.73 -0.29 8.07
N GLU A 33 23.84 0.02 9.37
CA GLU A 33 22.73 0.00 10.32
C GLU A 33 21.63 1.00 9.94
N ILE A 34 22.01 2.21 9.52
CA ILE A 34 21.05 3.23 9.07
C ILE A 34 20.35 2.78 7.78
N ILE A 35 21.10 2.26 6.80
CA ILE A 35 20.52 1.76 5.54
C ILE A 35 19.59 0.58 5.81
N ALA A 36 19.98 -0.37 6.65
CA ALA A 36 19.17 -1.52 7.03
C ALA A 36 17.89 -1.10 7.77
N SER A 37 17.99 -0.13 8.68
CA SER A 37 16.82 0.43 9.39
C SER A 37 15.85 1.11 8.42
N PHE A 38 16.37 1.86 7.44
CA PHE A 38 15.54 2.48 6.41
C PHE A 38 14.87 1.44 5.51
N GLU A 39 15.61 0.42 5.09
CA GLU A 39 15.07 -0.70 4.31
C GLU A 39 13.95 -1.42 5.06
N GLU A 40 14.15 -1.71 6.35
CA GLU A 40 13.13 -2.34 7.20
C GLU A 40 11.87 -1.48 7.30
N ILE A 41 12.01 -0.17 7.51
CA ILE A 41 10.87 0.76 7.58
C ILE A 41 10.13 0.80 6.24
N VAL A 42 10.85 0.86 5.12
CA VAL A 42 10.24 0.89 3.78
C VAL A 42 9.51 -0.42 3.49
N ILE A 43 10.16 -1.57 3.69
CA ILE A 43 9.57 -2.89 3.44
C ILE A 43 8.37 -3.13 4.37
N SER A 44 8.51 -2.82 5.66
CA SER A 44 7.41 -2.93 6.64
C SER A 44 6.25 -2.01 6.29
N GLY A 45 6.53 -0.78 5.86
CA GLY A 45 5.53 0.16 5.38
C GLY A 45 4.78 -0.35 4.15
N LEU A 46 5.51 -0.82 3.14
CA LEU A 46 4.93 -1.40 1.92
C LEU A 46 4.07 -2.63 2.24
N ASN A 47 4.55 -3.52 3.12
CA ASN A 47 3.80 -4.71 3.52
C ASN A 47 2.49 -4.35 4.25
N ARG A 48 2.52 -3.35 5.14
CA ARG A 48 1.30 -2.84 5.81
C ARG A 48 0.32 -2.25 4.81
N LEU A 49 0.82 -1.48 3.83
CA LEU A 49 -0.02 -0.87 2.80
C LEU A 49 -0.64 -1.93 1.89
N LEU A 50 0.14 -2.92 1.44
CA LEU A 50 -0.36 -4.03 0.64
C LEU A 50 -1.43 -4.83 1.40
N THR A 51 -1.18 -5.10 2.68
CA THR A 51 -2.15 -5.78 3.56
C THR A 51 -3.45 -4.98 3.68
N ALA A 52 -3.36 -3.66 3.82
CA ALA A 52 -4.54 -2.80 3.86
C ALA A 52 -5.34 -2.85 2.54
N ILE A 53 -4.65 -2.79 1.38
CA ILE A 53 -5.28 -2.91 0.07
C ILE A 53 -5.97 -4.27 -0.08
N ILE A 54 -5.31 -5.36 0.33
CA ILE A 54 -5.89 -6.70 0.28
C ILE A 54 -7.17 -6.77 1.12
N ASN A 55 -7.15 -6.22 2.33
CA ASN A 55 -8.33 -6.20 3.20
C ASN A 55 -9.49 -5.40 2.59
N ILE A 56 -9.21 -4.25 1.98
CA ILE A 56 -10.22 -3.45 1.27
C ILE A 56 -10.76 -4.22 0.06
N ALA A 57 -9.90 -4.82 -0.74
CA ALA A 57 -10.29 -5.63 -1.89
C ALA A 57 -11.17 -6.82 -1.49
N ARG A 58 -10.89 -7.45 -0.33
CA ARG A 58 -11.74 -8.49 0.25
C ARG A 58 -13.16 -8.02 0.52
N ALA A 59 -13.29 -6.87 1.17
CA ALA A 59 -14.61 -6.29 1.42
C ALA A 59 -15.34 -5.98 0.10
N ILE A 60 -14.64 -5.43 -0.89
CA ILE A 60 -15.21 -5.03 -2.18
C ILE A 60 -15.75 -6.25 -2.94
N TYR A 61 -14.98 -7.32 -3.14
CA TYR A 61 -15.47 -8.46 -3.92
C TYR A 61 -16.64 -9.17 -3.24
N ILE A 62 -16.67 -9.21 -1.89
CA ILE A 62 -17.81 -9.77 -1.15
C ILE A 62 -19.07 -8.94 -1.41
N LEU A 63 -18.96 -7.62 -1.30
CA LEU A 63 -20.07 -6.70 -1.57
C LEU A 63 -20.55 -6.79 -3.02
N LEU A 64 -19.63 -6.86 -3.98
CA LEU A 64 -19.95 -7.05 -5.40
C LEU A 64 -20.67 -8.38 -5.65
N GLY A 65 -20.23 -9.46 -5.01
CA GLY A 65 -20.87 -10.77 -5.10
C GLY A 65 -22.30 -10.73 -4.57
N ILE A 66 -22.49 -10.16 -3.37
CA ILE A 66 -23.81 -10.01 -2.75
C ILE A 66 -24.72 -9.12 -3.61
N ALA A 67 -24.25 -7.94 -4.02
CA ALA A 67 -25.01 -7.02 -4.87
C ALA A 67 -25.38 -7.66 -6.22
N GLY A 68 -24.46 -8.42 -6.82
CA GLY A 68 -24.70 -9.16 -8.05
C GLY A 68 -25.77 -10.24 -7.90
N VAL A 69 -25.73 -11.02 -6.81
CA VAL A 69 -26.75 -12.03 -6.50
C VAL A 69 -28.11 -11.37 -6.26
N ILE A 70 -28.17 -10.27 -5.50
CA ILE A 70 -29.43 -9.53 -5.26
C ILE A 70 -30.01 -9.01 -6.58
N LEU A 71 -29.20 -8.38 -7.44
CA LEU A 71 -29.66 -7.86 -8.73
C LEU A 71 -30.11 -8.96 -9.70
N TRP A 72 -29.47 -10.12 -9.62
CA TRP A 72 -29.87 -11.29 -10.41
C TRP A 72 -31.19 -11.91 -9.88
N ALA A 73 -31.32 -12.07 -8.56
CA ALA A 73 -32.48 -12.69 -7.93
C ALA A 73 -33.74 -11.82 -7.99
N THR A 74 -33.60 -10.50 -7.86
CA THR A 74 -34.72 -9.55 -7.93
C THR A 74 -35.21 -9.29 -9.35
N GLY A 75 -34.47 -9.73 -10.37
CA GLY A 75 -34.84 -9.53 -11.77
C GLY A 75 -34.80 -8.08 -12.25
N PHE A 76 -34.35 -7.12 -11.41
CA PHE A 76 -34.30 -5.70 -11.79
C PHE A 76 -33.34 -5.46 -12.97
N ASN A 77 -32.15 -6.06 -12.92
CA ASN A 77 -31.22 -6.08 -14.05
C ASN A 77 -30.33 -7.33 -13.98
N PRO A 78 -30.82 -8.49 -14.46
CA PRO A 78 -30.11 -9.75 -14.34
C PRO A 78 -28.82 -9.77 -15.17
N GLY A 79 -28.72 -8.97 -16.24
CA GLY A 79 -27.50 -8.82 -17.03
C GLY A 79 -26.37 -8.20 -16.22
N ARG A 80 -26.64 -7.06 -15.56
CA ARG A 80 -25.67 -6.42 -14.66
C ARG A 80 -25.39 -7.26 -13.42
N GLY A 81 -26.39 -7.95 -12.88
CA GLY A 81 -26.21 -8.87 -11.74
C GLY A 81 -25.17 -9.96 -12.04
N LYS A 82 -25.29 -10.64 -13.19
CA LYS A 82 -24.30 -11.64 -13.64
C LYS A 82 -22.90 -11.06 -13.83
N GLN A 83 -22.80 -9.86 -14.41
CA GLN A 83 -21.50 -9.18 -14.59
C GLN A 83 -20.82 -8.87 -13.24
N LEU A 84 -21.58 -8.44 -12.23
CA LEU A 84 -21.05 -8.17 -10.89
C LEU A 84 -20.61 -9.46 -10.18
N ILE A 85 -21.36 -10.55 -10.32
CA ILE A 85 -20.98 -11.87 -9.78
C ILE A 85 -19.66 -12.34 -10.41
N ILE A 86 -19.55 -12.26 -11.74
CA ILE A 86 -18.33 -12.67 -12.45
C ILE A 86 -17.16 -11.78 -12.03
N GLY A 87 -17.35 -10.46 -11.95
CA GLY A 87 -16.33 -9.53 -11.47
C GLY A 87 -15.87 -9.83 -10.05
N ALA A 88 -16.80 -10.16 -9.14
CA ALA A 88 -16.49 -10.57 -7.78
C ALA A 88 -15.63 -11.84 -7.75
N ILE A 89 -15.98 -12.85 -8.54
CA ILE A 89 -15.24 -14.12 -8.61
C ILE A 89 -13.83 -13.89 -9.15
N VAL A 90 -13.69 -13.11 -10.23
CA VAL A 90 -12.37 -12.82 -10.82
C VAL A 90 -11.47 -12.11 -9.81
N ILE A 91 -11.99 -11.07 -9.13
CA ILE A 91 -11.21 -10.34 -8.12
C ILE A 91 -10.85 -11.26 -6.95
N ALA A 92 -11.79 -12.10 -6.47
CA ALA A 92 -11.54 -13.03 -5.38
C ALA A 92 -10.39 -14.00 -5.70
N VAL A 93 -10.43 -14.61 -6.90
CA VAL A 93 -9.37 -15.54 -7.35
C VAL A 93 -8.02 -14.83 -7.45
N LEU A 94 -7.98 -13.66 -8.10
CA LEU A 94 -6.74 -12.89 -8.25
C LEU A 94 -6.15 -12.49 -6.90
N LEU A 95 -7.00 -12.04 -5.98
CA LEU A 95 -6.57 -11.61 -4.64
C LEU A 95 -6.07 -12.78 -3.80
N GLU A 96 -6.71 -13.94 -3.92
CA GLU A 96 -6.30 -15.15 -3.22
C GLU A 96 -4.96 -15.68 -3.77
N MET A 97 -4.72 -15.57 -5.08
CA MET A 97 -3.39 -15.85 -5.65
C MET A 97 -2.32 -14.89 -5.13
N LEU A 98 -2.63 -13.59 -5.06
CA LEU A 98 -1.70 -12.56 -4.57
C LEU A 98 -1.36 -12.74 -3.08
N THR A 99 -2.33 -13.16 -2.27
CA THR A 99 -2.12 -13.33 -0.82
C THR A 99 -1.39 -14.64 -0.48
N LYS A 100 -1.42 -15.62 -1.38
CA LYS A 100 -0.89 -16.97 -1.16
C LYS A 100 0.51 -17.17 -1.73
N MET A 101 1.01 -16.22 -2.53
CA MET A 101 2.44 -16.06 -2.84
C MET A 101 3.17 -15.51 -1.63
#